data_AF-A0A177QE39-F1
#
_entry.id   AF-A0A177QE39-F1
#
_cell.length_a   1.000
_cell.length_b   1.000
_cell.length_c   1.000
_cell.angle_alpha   90.00
_cell.angle_beta   90.00
_cell.angle_gamma   90.00
#
_symmetry.space_group_name_H-M   'P 1'
#
loop_
_entity.id
_entity.type
_entity.pdbx_description
1 polymer ?
#
loop_
_entity_poly.entity_id
_entity_poly.type
_entity_poly.pdbx_seq_one_letter_code
_entity_poly.pdbx_strand_id
1 'polypeptide(L)'
;MSFMLIIVQTPEMSKSAEVATWQSFRAYAELERLREVAGVFCINDTAWLFDTRKTLPECALVIHQAHKFHVQLFSFQLDSESLRSLVASYPRSKKLEDFLA
;
A
#
# COMPACT_ATOMS: atom_id res chain seq x y z
N MET A 1 5.59 -15.08 -9.38
CA MET A 1 5.37 -13.63 -9.17
C MET A 1 5.39 -13.40 -7.67
N SER A 2 5.88 -12.26 -7.19
CA SER A 2 5.90 -11.93 -5.76
C SER A 2 5.12 -10.64 -5.58
N PHE A 3 4.05 -10.70 -4.79
CA PHE A 3 3.22 -9.55 -4.49
C PHE A 3 3.29 -9.25 -3.00
N MET A 4 3.18 -7.98 -2.63
CA MET A 4 3.16 -7.54 -1.24
C MET A 4 1.88 -6.75 -1.00
N LEU A 5 1.06 -7.21 -0.05
CA LEU A 5 -0.01 -6.43 0.51
C LEU A 5 0.52 -5.67 1.72
N ILE A 6 0.38 -4.36 1.69
CA ILE A 6 0.73 -3.46 2.78
C ILE A 6 -0.57 -2.88 3.34
N ILE A 7 -0.78 -3.04 4.64
CA ILE A 7 -1.89 -2.43 5.38
C ILE A 7 -1.30 -1.54 6.45
N VAL A 8 -1.72 -0.28 6.49
CA VAL A 8 -1.25 0.71 7.45
C VAL A 8 -2.36 1.02 8.42
N GLN A 9 -2.04 1.03 9.72
CA GLN A 9 -3.01 1.39 10.73
C GLN A 9 -3.11 2.90 10.85
N THR A 10 -4.29 3.44 10.53
CA THR A 10 -4.59 4.86 10.76
C THR A 10 -4.69 5.15 12.25
N PRO A 11 -4.19 6.30 12.70
CA PRO A 11 -4.33 6.71 14.09
C PRO A 11 -5.79 7.03 14.44
N GLU A 12 -6.10 7.00 15.72
CA GLU A 12 -7.39 7.46 16.21
C GLU A 12 -7.47 8.99 16.08
N MET A 13 -8.49 9.49 15.36
CA MET A 13 -8.61 10.92 15.00
C MET A 13 -8.80 11.88 16.19
N SER A 14 -8.89 11.38 17.43
CA SER A 14 -9.00 12.16 18.65
C SER A 14 -7.66 12.73 19.14
N LYS A 15 -6.51 12.26 18.62
CA LYS A 15 -5.17 12.64 19.10
C LYS A 15 -4.37 13.43 18.05
N SER A 16 -4.23 14.74 18.29
CA SER A 16 -3.58 15.67 17.37
C SER A 16 -2.15 15.28 16.96
N ALA A 17 -1.36 14.74 17.89
CA ALA A 17 0.01 14.30 17.61
C ALA A 17 0.05 13.10 16.65
N GLU A 18 -0.85 12.13 16.83
CA GLU A 18 -0.92 10.95 15.95
C GLU A 18 -1.39 11.34 14.54
N VAL A 19 -2.32 12.30 14.43
CA VAL A 19 -2.75 12.85 13.14
C VAL A 19 -1.60 13.57 12.42
N ALA A 20 -0.79 14.36 13.12
CA ALA A 20 0.37 15.03 12.52
C ALA A 20 1.43 14.04 12.03
N THR A 21 1.68 12.98 12.79
CA THR A 21 2.55 11.86 12.40
C THR A 21 2.03 11.15 11.14
N TRP A 22 0.73 10.88 11.08
CA TRP A 22 0.10 10.27 9.91
C TRP A 22 0.22 11.14 8.65
N GLN A 23 -0.06 12.44 8.75
CA GLN A 23 0.10 13.35 7.61
C GLN A 23 1.55 13.42 7.13
N SER A 24 2.51 13.43 8.06
CA SER A 24 3.93 13.39 7.72
C SER A 24 4.27 12.09 6.97
N PHE A 25 3.87 10.93 7.51
CA PHE A 25 4.06 9.64 6.85
C PHE A 25 3.47 9.65 5.43
N ARG A 26 2.22 10.08 5.25
CA ARG A 26 1.56 10.12 3.93
C ARG A 26 2.35 10.92 2.91
N ALA A 27 2.89 12.07 3.31
CA ALA A 27 3.68 12.94 2.46
C ALA A 27 5.02 12.29 2.07
N TYR A 28 5.78 11.79 3.05
CA TYR A 28 7.11 11.22 2.83
C TYR A 28 7.10 9.83 2.20
N ALA A 29 6.04 9.05 2.41
CA ALA A 29 5.81 7.78 1.71
C ALA A 29 5.23 7.97 0.30
N GLU A 30 4.95 9.22 -0.09
CA GLU A 30 4.46 9.62 -1.41
C GLU A 30 3.18 8.88 -1.85
N LEU A 31 2.27 8.62 -0.92
CA LEU A 31 1.13 7.72 -1.15
C LEU A 31 0.21 8.18 -2.30
N GLU A 32 0.08 9.48 -2.53
CA GLU A 32 -0.71 9.99 -3.65
C GLU A 32 -0.04 9.69 -5.00
N ARG A 33 1.29 9.80 -5.09
CA ARG A 33 2.05 9.42 -6.31
C ARG A 33 1.90 7.92 -6.58
N LEU A 34 1.89 7.09 -5.53
CA LEU A 34 1.78 5.63 -5.68
C LEU A 34 0.49 5.18 -6.40
N ARG A 35 -0.58 5.98 -6.37
CA ARG A 35 -1.84 5.68 -7.10
C ARG A 35 -1.68 5.65 -8.61
N GLU A 36 -0.58 6.20 -9.13
CA GLU A 36 -0.27 6.34 -10.54
C GLU A 36 0.89 5.43 -10.99
N VAL A 37 1.57 4.77 -10.03
CA VAL A 37 2.73 3.92 -10.34
C VAL A 37 2.27 2.57 -10.90
N ALA A 38 2.82 2.20 -12.07
CA ALA A 38 2.58 0.90 -12.67
C ALA A 38 3.08 -0.24 -11.75
N GLY A 39 2.23 -1.23 -11.47
CA GLY A 39 2.54 -2.29 -10.51
C GLY A 39 2.26 -1.92 -9.05
N VAL A 40 1.51 -0.84 -8.81
CA VAL A 40 0.84 -0.56 -7.53
C VAL A 40 -0.68 -0.55 -7.74
N PHE A 41 -1.41 -1.22 -6.86
CA PHE A 41 -2.86 -1.15 -6.80
C PHE A 41 -3.30 -0.62 -5.44
N CYS A 42 -3.94 0.56 -5.45
CA CYS A 42 -4.50 1.18 -4.26
C CYS A 42 -5.87 0.58 -3.98
N ILE A 43 -5.99 -0.18 -2.89
CA ILE A 43 -7.26 -0.76 -2.45
C ILE A 43 -8.11 0.33 -1.78
N ASN A 44 -7.50 1.07 -0.86
CA ASN A 44 -8.06 2.22 -0.16
C ASN A 44 -6.91 3.08 0.41
N ASP A 45 -7.22 4.06 1.25
CA ASP A 45 -6.24 4.99 1.82
C ASP A 45 -5.27 4.36 2.84
N THR A 46 -5.46 3.09 3.18
CA THR A 46 -4.65 2.38 4.17
C THR A 46 -4.12 1.04 3.67
N ALA A 47 -4.54 0.57 2.50
CA ALA A 47 -4.18 -0.72 1.95
C ALA A 47 -3.73 -0.59 0.50
N TRP A 48 -2.55 -1.12 0.22
CA TRP A 48 -1.94 -1.10 -1.11
C TRP A 48 -1.33 -2.45 -1.43
N LEU A 49 -1.40 -2.80 -2.70
CA LEU A 49 -0.81 -4.00 -3.25
C LEU A 49 0.30 -3.64 -4.22
N PHE A 50 1.45 -4.30 -4.10
CA PHE A 50 2.63 -4.06 -4.92
C PHE A 50 3.02 -5.33 -5.67
N ASP A 51 3.30 -5.24 -6.98
CA ASP A 51 4.10 -6.25 -7.69
C ASP A 51 5.57 -5.95 -7.41
N THR A 52 6.17 -6.69 -6.48
CA THR A 52 7.54 -6.41 -6.00
C THR A 52 8.60 -6.66 -7.06
N ARG A 53 8.26 -7.14 -8.25
CA ARG A 53 9.19 -7.19 -9.39
C ARG A 53 9.29 -5.85 -10.12
N LYS A 54 8.23 -5.05 -10.07
CA LYS A 54 8.12 -3.74 -10.73
C LYS A 54 8.35 -2.60 -9.75
N THR A 55 7.88 -2.74 -8.50
CA THR A 55 7.73 -1.64 -7.53
C THR A 55 8.36 -1.93 -6.17
N LEU A 56 9.47 -2.68 -6.15
CA LEU A 56 10.23 -2.94 -4.92
C LEU A 56 10.70 -1.64 -4.23
N PRO A 57 11.25 -0.63 -4.94
CA PRO A 57 11.67 0.61 -4.30
C PRO A 57 10.52 1.36 -3.62
N GLU A 58 9.36 1.43 -4.27
CA GLU A 58 8.15 2.07 -3.72
C GLU A 58 7.64 1.33 -2.48
N CYS A 59 7.58 0.00 -2.54
CA CYS A 59 7.19 -0.82 -1.39
C CYS A 59 8.15 -0.62 -0.20
N ALA A 60 9.45 -0.62 -0.47
CA ALA A 60 10.48 -0.39 0.54
C ALA A 60 10.40 1.03 1.14
N LEU A 61 10.10 2.04 0.33
CA LEU A 61 9.90 3.41 0.78
C LEU A 61 8.75 3.49 1.78
N VAL A 62 7.59 2.90 1.47
CA VAL A 62 6.43 2.89 2.37
C VAL A 62 6.79 2.24 3.72
N ILE A 63 7.44 1.08 3.69
CA ILE A 63 7.87 0.37 4.92
C ILE A 63 8.87 1.22 5.71
N HIS A 64 9.86 1.80 5.04
CA HIS A 64 10.88 2.63 5.68
C HIS A 64 10.26 3.86 6.36
N GLN A 65 9.38 4.58 5.67
CA GLN A 65 8.73 5.76 6.22
C GLN A 65 7.78 5.40 7.36
N ALA A 66 7.05 4.28 7.27
CA ALA A 66 6.21 3.81 8.35
C ALA A 66 7.05 3.59 9.63
N HIS A 67 8.21 2.94 9.51
CA HIS A 67 9.14 2.77 10.63
C HIS A 67 9.67 4.10 11.16
N LYS A 68 10.10 5.01 10.27
CA LYS A 68 10.65 6.33 10.65
C LYS A 68 9.65 7.19 11.43
N PHE A 69 8.38 7.14 11.04
CA PHE A 69 7.31 7.91 11.68
C PHE A 69 6.57 7.11 12.77
N HIS A 70 7.04 5.92 13.15
CA HIS A 70 6.37 5.05 14.13
C HIS A 70 4.89 4.76 13.78
N VAL A 71 4.59 4.67 12.49
CA VAL A 71 3.26 4.26 12.00
C VAL A 71 3.22 2.74 11.91
N GLN A 72 2.22 2.13 12.54
CA GLN A 72 2.06 0.69 12.51
C GLN A 72 1.61 0.22 11.11
N LEU A 73 2.31 -0.80 10.60
CA LEU A 73 2.09 -1.38 9.28
C LEU A 73 2.15 -2.90 9.39
N PHE A 74 1.34 -3.57 8.58
CA PHE A 74 1.36 -5.00 8.36
C PHE A 74 1.73 -5.27 6.90
N SER A 75 2.67 -6.19 6.69
CA SER A 75 3.08 -6.64 5.36
C SER A 75 2.78 -8.13 5.19
N PHE A 76 2.15 -8.47 4.08
CA PHE A 76 1.81 -9.85 3.73
C PHE A 76 2.35 -10.14 2.34
N GLN A 77 3.22 -11.15 2.24
CA GLN A 77 3.62 -11.66 0.95
C GLN A 77 2.48 -12.52 0.38
N LEU A 78 2.10 -12.24 -0.86
CA LEU A 78 1.05 -12.97 -1.57
C LEU A 78 1.66 -13.72 -2.75
N ASP A 79 1.31 -14.99 -2.84
CA ASP A 79 1.52 -15.78 -4.06
C ASP A 79 0.42 -15.48 -5.10
N SER A 80 0.54 -16.09 -6.27
CA SER A 80 -0.39 -15.88 -7.37
C SER A 80 -1.81 -16.39 -7.11
N GLU A 81 -2.00 -17.33 -6.19
CA GLU A 81 -3.33 -17.85 -5.84
C GLU A 81 -4.03 -16.93 -4.83
N SER A 82 -3.32 -16.56 -3.77
CA SER A 82 -3.74 -15.61 -2.74
C SER A 82 -4.08 -14.26 -3.36
N LEU A 83 -3.26 -13.79 -4.31
CA LEU A 83 -3.56 -12.57 -5.07
C LEU A 83 -4.89 -12.72 -5.82
N ARG A 84 -5.07 -13.81 -6.58
CA ARG A 84 -6.28 -14.04 -7.38
C ARG A 84 -7.53 -14.08 -6.51
N SER A 85 -7.45 -14.72 -5.35
CA SER A 85 -8.52 -14.76 -4.36
C SER A 85 -8.85 -13.36 -3.81
N LEU A 86 -7.83 -12.58 -3.45
CA LEU A 86 -8.00 -11.22 -2.96
C LEU A 86 -8.68 -10.33 -4.01
N VAL A 87 -8.16 -10.31 -5.24
CA VAL A 87 -8.66 -9.42 -6.31
C VAL A 87 -10.04 -9.83 -6.82
N ALA A 88 -10.43 -11.09 -6.69
CA ALA A 88 -11.78 -11.56 -7.06
C ALA A 88 -12.89 -10.90 -6.23
N SER A 89 -12.56 -10.36 -5.05
CA SER A 89 -13.51 -9.64 -4.18
C SER A 89 -13.71 -8.18 -4.60
N TYR A 90 -12.97 -7.67 -5.59
CA TYR A 90 -13.06 -6.29 -6.05
C TYR A 90 -13.80 -6.17 -7.38
N PRO A 91 -14.59 -5.10 -7.60
CA PRO A 91 -15.16 -4.83 -8.91
C PRO A 91 -14.05 -4.74 -9.97
N ARG A 92 -14.29 -5.33 -11.15
CA ARG A 92 -13.38 -5.17 -12.28
C ARG A 92 -13.27 -3.69 -12.63
N SER A 93 -12.04 -3.20 -12.68
CA SER A 93 -11.72 -1.84 -13.07
C SER A 93 -10.49 -1.84 -13.95
N LYS A 94 -10.36 -0.85 -14.84
CA LYS A 94 -9.19 -0.72 -15.72
C LYS A 94 -7.88 -0.71 -14.93
N LYS A 95 -7.83 -0.03 -13.77
CA LYS A 95 -6.65 -0.02 -12.90
C LYS A 95 -6.30 -1.40 -12.35
N LEU A 96 -7.29 -2.22 -11.99
CA LEU A 96 -7.06 -3.57 -11.52
C LEU A 96 -6.55 -4.47 -12.66
N GLU A 97 -7.14 -4.33 -13.86
CA GLU A 97 -6.71 -5.09 -15.04
C GLU A 97 -5.29 -4.72 -15.46
N ASP A 98 -4.96 -3.42 -15.49
CA ASP A 98 -3.61 -2.91 -15.77
C ASP A 98 -2.57 -3.40 -14.75
N PHE A 99 -2.97 -3.57 -13.48
CA PHE A 99 -2.10 -4.12 -12.43
C PHE A 99 -1.83 -5.62 -12.62
N LEU A 100 -2.85 -6.38 -13.06
CA LEU A 100 -2.76 -7.83 -13.23
C LEU A 100 -2.07 -8.27 -14.53
N ALA A 101 -1.86 -7.34 -15.47
CA ALA A 101 -1.16 -7.55 -16.74
C ALA A 101 0.38 -7.63 -16.60
#